data_AF-A0A950KK02-F1
#
_entry.id   AF-A0A950KK02-F1
#
_cell.length_a   1.000
_cell.length_b   1.000
_cell.length_c   1.000
_cell.angle_alpha   90.00
_cell.angle_beta   90.00
_cell.angle_gamma   90.00
#
_symmetry.space_group_name_H-M   'P 1'
#
loop_
_entity.id
_entity.type
_entity.pdbx_description
1 polymer ?
#
loop_
_entity_poly.entity_id
_entity_poly.type
_entity_poly.pdbx_seq_one_letter_code
_entity_poly.pdbx_strand_id
1 'polypeptide(L)'
;MTVAEREWDATALERETTTVLRRLVGFNTVNPPGNERPALEYLASYLRTAGFETELLGTREDRPNLIATLSGAAEGPTLGFLGHVDTVLADPSEWTHDPWSGEVADGFLWGRGAIDMKSQVAAEAVGAM
;
A
#
# COMPACT_ATOMS: atom_id res chain seq x y z
N MET A 1 -15.11 27.52 -2.68
CA MET A 1 -15.46 26.24 -3.31
C MET A 1 -15.83 25.31 -2.16
N THR A 2 -17.11 25.03 -1.96
CA THR A 2 -17.56 24.10 -0.92
C THR A 2 -17.05 22.72 -1.27
N VAL A 3 -16.32 22.07 -0.36
CA VAL A 3 -16.11 20.62 -0.44
C VAL A 3 -17.52 20.04 -0.42
N ALA A 4 -17.99 19.52 -1.56
CA ALA A 4 -19.22 18.75 -1.55
C ALA A 4 -19.03 17.64 -0.50
N GLU A 5 -20.00 17.46 0.39
CA GLU A 5 -19.97 16.36 1.34
C GLU A 5 -19.95 15.06 0.52
N ARG A 6 -18.74 14.49 0.35
CA ARG A 6 -18.58 13.16 -0.22
C ARG A 6 -19.10 12.22 0.84
N GLU A 7 -20.25 11.61 0.59
CA GLU A 7 -20.71 10.49 1.42
C GLU A 7 -19.72 9.35 1.23
N TRP A 8 -19.07 8.95 2.33
CA TRP A 8 -18.14 7.85 2.34
C TRP A 8 -18.89 6.57 2.69
N ASP A 9 -18.91 5.60 1.78
CA ASP A 9 -19.34 4.24 2.11
C ASP A 9 -18.18 3.53 2.83
N ALA A 10 -18.25 3.50 4.15
CA ALA A 10 -17.25 2.85 5.00
C ALA A 10 -17.03 1.39 4.63
N THR A 11 -18.08 0.67 4.22
CA THR A 11 -17.96 -0.74 3.82
C THR A 11 -17.30 -0.87 2.45
N ALA A 12 -17.52 0.06 1.52
CA ALA A 12 -16.78 0.10 0.26
C ALA A 12 -15.29 0.36 0.48
N LEU A 13 -14.96 1.35 1.31
CA LEU A 13 -13.57 1.66 1.67
C LEU A 13 -12.90 0.45 2.33
N GLU A 14 -13.56 -0.20 3.29
CA GLU A 14 -13.03 -1.40 3.96
C GLU A 14 -12.73 -2.52 2.95
N ARG A 15 -13.65 -2.78 2.01
CA ARG A 15 -13.45 -3.81 0.97
C ARG A 15 -12.29 -3.47 0.04
N GLU A 16 -12.17 -2.21 -0.35
CA GLU A 16 -11.08 -1.75 -1.22
C GLU A 16 -9.74 -1.78 -0.51
N THR A 17 -9.64 -1.26 0.72
CA THR A 17 -8.43 -1.34 1.55
C THR A 17 -8.02 -2.77 1.79
N THR A 18 -8.97 -3.66 2.08
CA THR A 18 -8.71 -5.10 2.19
C THR A 18 -8.12 -5.63 0.89
N THR A 19 -8.71 -5.29 -0.27
CA THR A 19 -8.21 -5.76 -1.58
C THR A 19 -6.79 -5.28 -1.86
N VAL A 20 -6.50 -4.00 -1.63
CA VAL A 20 -5.16 -3.42 -1.80
C VAL A 20 -4.17 -4.08 -0.84
N LEU A 21 -4.53 -4.24 0.44
CA LEU A 21 -3.68 -4.89 1.45
C LEU A 21 -3.36 -6.33 1.08
N ARG A 22 -4.35 -7.12 0.65
CA ARG A 22 -4.14 -8.50 0.19
C ARG A 22 -3.13 -8.55 -0.95
N ARG A 23 -3.25 -7.63 -1.92
CA ARG A 23 -2.31 -7.54 -3.04
C ARG A 23 -0.90 -7.18 -2.58
N LEU A 24 -0.78 -6.21 -1.68
CA LEU A 24 0.50 -5.80 -1.09
C LEU A 24 1.19 -6.94 -0.34
N VAL A 25 0.45 -7.69 0.48
CA VAL A 25 0.95 -8.87 1.20
C VAL A 25 1.48 -9.93 0.22
N GLY A 26 0.78 -10.12 -0.90
CA GLY A 26 1.17 -11.06 -1.95
C GLY A 26 2.53 -10.78 -2.61
N PHE A 27 3.03 -9.55 -2.53
CA PHE A 27 4.41 -9.26 -2.95
C PHE A 27 5.38 -9.66 -1.84
N ASN A 28 6.19 -10.70 -2.10
CA ASN A 28 7.29 -11.06 -1.24
C ASN A 28 8.41 -10.00 -1.34
N THR A 29 8.38 -9.09 -0.37
CA THR A 29 9.27 -7.93 -0.21
C THR A 29 10.21 -8.11 0.98
N VAL A 30 10.54 -9.35 1.34
CA VAL A 30 11.41 -9.65 2.48
C VAL A 30 12.82 -9.09 2.23
N ASN A 31 13.31 -8.34 3.22
CA ASN A 31 14.61 -7.68 3.18
C ASN A 31 15.50 -8.18 4.33
N PRO A 32 16.69 -8.76 4.06
CA PRO A 32 17.31 -9.02 2.75
C PRO A 32 16.63 -10.16 1.95
N PRO A 33 16.74 -10.19 0.60
CA PRO A 33 17.48 -9.24 -0.25
C PRO A 33 16.70 -7.95 -0.58
N GLY A 34 15.39 -7.92 -0.32
CA GLY A 34 14.40 -7.00 -0.85
C GLY A 34 13.78 -7.55 -2.14
N ASN A 35 12.93 -6.76 -2.80
CA ASN A 35 12.22 -6.98 -4.08
C ASN A 35 10.94 -6.11 -4.07
N GLU A 36 11.07 -4.85 -3.65
CA GLU A 36 9.94 -3.95 -3.39
C GLU A 36 9.35 -3.41 -4.68
N ARG A 37 10.10 -3.40 -5.79
CA ARG A 37 9.67 -2.84 -7.08
C ARG A 37 8.28 -3.29 -7.51
N PRO A 38 7.92 -4.59 -7.57
CA PRO A 38 6.60 -5.00 -8.02
C PRO A 38 5.46 -4.44 -7.15
N ALA A 39 5.67 -4.32 -5.84
CA ALA A 39 4.68 -3.72 -4.94
C ALA A 39 4.52 -2.21 -5.19
N LEU A 40 5.64 -1.52 -5.43
CA LEU A 40 5.65 -0.08 -5.70
C LEU A 40 5.10 0.26 -7.09
N GLU A 41 5.34 -0.58 -8.10
CA GLU A 41 4.74 -0.43 -9.43
C GLU A 41 3.22 -0.64 -9.39
N TYR A 42 2.75 -1.59 -8.57
CA TYR A 42 1.32 -1.75 -8.30
C TYR A 42 0.71 -0.50 -7.66
N LEU A 43 1.32 0.03 -6.58
CA LEU A 43 0.84 1.25 -5.93
C LEU A 43 0.89 2.46 -6.87
N ALA A 44 1.96 2.61 -7.65
CA ALA A 44 2.09 3.68 -8.62
C ALA A 44 0.96 3.61 -9.67
N SER A 45 0.69 2.42 -10.22
CA SER A 45 -0.42 2.23 -11.16
C SER A 45 -1.77 2.54 -10.52
N TYR A 46 -1.97 2.13 -9.26
CA TYR A 46 -3.20 2.36 -8.52
C TYR A 46 -3.45 3.86 -8.29
N LEU A 47 -2.47 4.58 -7.73
CA LEU A 47 -2.57 6.01 -7.43
C LEU A 47 -2.72 6.87 -8.69
N ARG A 48 -2.08 6.49 -9.82
CA ARG A 48 -2.26 7.17 -11.11
C ARG A 48 -3.73 7.20 -11.56
N THR A 49 -4.55 6.21 -11.18
CA THR A 49 -5.97 6.20 -11.53
C THR A 49 -6.77 7.32 -10.83
N ALA A 50 -6.25 7.86 -9.72
CA ALA A 50 -6.78 9.04 -9.03
C ALA A 50 -6.09 10.36 -9.44
N GLY A 51 -5.24 10.34 -10.47
CA GLY A 51 -4.57 11.54 -10.99
C GLY A 51 -3.29 11.93 -10.25
N PHE A 52 -2.71 11.03 -9.45
CA PHE A 52 -1.37 11.24 -8.91
C PHE A 52 -0.31 11.13 -10.01
N GLU A 53 0.64 12.07 -9.99
CA GLU A 53 1.92 11.90 -10.67
C GLU A 53 2.82 11.04 -9.80
N THR A 54 3.47 10.02 -10.38
CA THR A 54 4.27 9.07 -9.60
C THR A 54 5.64 8.81 -10.21
N GLU A 55 6.65 8.78 -9.35
CA GLU A 55 8.06 8.56 -9.69
C GLU A 55 8.63 7.40 -8.86
N LEU A 56 9.45 6.55 -9.48
CA LEU A 56 10.21 5.51 -8.78
C LEU A 56 11.68 5.89 -8.74
N LEU A 57 12.21 6.14 -7.55
CA LEU A 57 13.58 6.63 -7.33
C LEU A 57 14.35 5.75 -6.37
N GLY A 58 15.52 5.24 -6.78
CA GLY A 58 16.41 4.52 -5.88
C GLY A 58 17.75 4.21 -6.53
N THR A 59 18.76 3.99 -5.70
CA THR A 59 20.09 3.54 -6.15
C THR A 59 20.10 2.08 -6.59
N ARG A 60 19.08 1.33 -6.18
CA ARG A 60 18.86 -0.07 -6.52
C ARG A 60 17.62 -0.21 -7.36
N GLU A 61 17.76 -0.86 -8.52
CA GLU A 61 16.63 -1.07 -9.42
C GLU A 61 15.58 -1.96 -8.78
N ASP A 62 15.93 -2.99 -8.01
CA ASP A 62 14.97 -3.94 -7.43
C ASP A 62 14.13 -3.36 -6.28
N ARG A 63 14.50 -2.19 -5.74
CA ARG A 63 13.95 -1.63 -4.49
C ARG A 63 13.91 -0.09 -4.49
N PRO A 64 13.24 0.54 -5.46
CA PRO A 64 13.13 2.00 -5.48
C PRO A 64 12.27 2.49 -4.30
N ASN A 65 12.23 3.80 -4.09
CA ASN A 65 11.14 4.47 -3.36
C ASN A 65 10.07 4.89 -4.37
N LEU A 66 8.81 4.94 -3.94
CA LEU A 66 7.72 5.55 -4.68
C LEU A 66 7.44 6.95 -4.13
N ILE A 67 7.48 7.96 -4.99
CA ILE A 67 6.98 9.30 -4.70
C ILE A 67 5.70 9.48 -5.50
N ALA A 68 4.59 9.78 -4.84
CA ALA A 68 3.32 10.06 -5.48
C ALA A 68 2.81 11.45 -5.04
N THR A 69 2.54 12.31 -6.00
CA THR A 69 2.15 13.71 -5.76
C THR A 69 0.81 14.00 -6.43
N LEU A 70 -0.13 14.53 -5.66
CA LEU A 70 -1.38 15.10 -6.18
C LEU A 70 -1.37 16.61 -5.91
N SER A 71 -1.45 17.40 -6.99
CA SER A 71 -1.45 18.87 -6.88
C SER A 71 -2.77 19.37 -6.32
N GLY A 72 -2.68 20.20 -5.27
CA GLY A 72 -3.83 20.93 -4.74
C GLY A 72 -4.32 22.03 -5.68
N ALA A 73 -5.52 22.56 -5.41
CA ALA A 73 -6.12 23.63 -6.21
C ALA A 73 -5.46 25.01 -6.00
N ALA A 74 -4.67 25.17 -4.94
CA ALA A 74 -3.97 26.41 -4.60
C ALA A 74 -2.68 26.10 -3.82
N GLU A 75 -1.78 27.07 -3.77
CA GLU A 75 -0.55 26.98 -2.97
C GLU A 75 -0.89 26.85 -1.47
N GLY A 76 -0.07 26.10 -0.73
CA GLY A 76 -0.29 25.84 0.68
C GLY A 76 0.68 24.79 1.24
N PRO A 77 0.52 24.39 2.51
CA PRO A 77 1.31 23.32 3.10
C PRO A 77 1.01 21.97 2.42
N THR A 78 2.05 21.15 2.24
CA THR A 78 1.93 19.78 1.72
C THR A 78 1.70 18.79 2.86
N LEU A 79 0.68 17.95 2.74
CA LEU A 79 0.51 16.78 3.60
C LEU A 79 1.34 15.62 3.03
N GLY A 80 2.25 15.08 3.84
CA GLY A 80 3.08 13.94 3.48
C GLY A 80 2.62 12.67 4.22
N PHE A 81 2.28 11.63 3.46
CA PHE A 81 2.12 10.28 3.98
C PHE A 81 3.42 9.50 3.73
N LEU A 82 3.83 8.70 4.72
CA LEU A 82 5.08 7.95 4.69
C LEU A 82 4.83 6.53 5.19
N GLY A 83 5.39 5.57 4.45
CA GLY A 83 5.38 4.17 4.86
C GLY A 83 6.43 3.35 4.13
N HIS A 84 6.55 2.08 4.51
CA HIS A 84 7.43 1.13 3.85
C HIS A 84 6.65 -0.15 3.49
N VAL A 85 7.13 -0.83 2.45
CA VAL A 85 6.53 -2.09 1.96
C VAL A 85 7.46 -3.28 2.12
N ASP A 86 8.71 -3.07 2.52
CA ASP A 86 9.62 -4.15 2.87
C ASP A 86 9.19 -4.82 4.17
N THR A 87 9.59 -6.07 4.33
CA THR A 87 9.21 -6.86 5.50
C THR A 87 10.38 -7.65 6.04
N VAL A 88 10.30 -8.01 7.32
CA VAL A 88 11.24 -8.96 7.94
C VAL A 88 10.99 -10.39 7.45
N LEU A 89 11.95 -11.28 7.71
CA LEU A 89 11.86 -12.71 7.38
C LEU A 89 10.55 -13.34 7.91
N ALA A 90 10.06 -14.33 7.16
CA ALA A 90 9.00 -15.22 7.59
C ALA A 90 9.32 -16.64 7.09
N ASP A 91 9.13 -17.64 7.95
CA ASP A 91 9.23 -19.05 7.60
C ASP A 91 7.81 -19.62 7.47
N PRO A 92 7.36 -20.01 6.26
CA PRO A 92 6.02 -20.58 6.07
C PRO A 92 5.70 -21.79 6.95
N SER A 93 6.71 -22.54 7.40
CA SER A 93 6.49 -23.70 8.28
C SER A 93 6.05 -23.32 9.70
N GLU A 94 6.29 -22.07 10.11
CA GLU A 94 5.85 -21.52 11.40
C GLU A 94 4.45 -20.87 11.33
N TRP A 95 3.83 -20.83 10.15
CA TRP A 95 2.57 -20.12 9.92
C TRP A 95 1.40 -21.05 9.68
N THR A 96 0.24 -20.68 10.22
CA THR A 96 -1.04 -21.36 9.95
C THR A 96 -1.59 -21.02 8.56
N HIS A 97 -1.34 -19.79 8.10
CA HIS A 97 -1.67 -19.30 6.75
C HIS A 97 -0.38 -18.85 6.07
N ASP A 98 -0.20 -19.14 4.78
CA ASP A 98 1.02 -18.73 4.07
C ASP A 98 1.27 -17.22 4.25
N PRO A 99 2.49 -16.79 4.64
CA PRO A 99 2.77 -15.40 4.98
C PRO A 99 2.63 -14.42 3.81
N TRP A 100 2.57 -14.90 2.57
CA TRP A 100 2.35 -14.09 1.37
C TRP A 100 1.01 -14.39 0.69
N SER A 101 0.09 -15.10 1.35
CA SER A 101 -1.25 -15.38 0.80
C SER A 101 -2.15 -14.15 0.76
N GLY A 102 -2.06 -13.28 1.78
CA GLY A 102 -3.08 -12.27 2.03
C GLY A 102 -4.45 -12.88 2.30
N GLU A 103 -4.52 -14.09 2.85
CA GLU A 103 -5.77 -14.78 3.11
C GLU A 103 -6.63 -13.97 4.11
N VAL A 104 -7.96 -14.03 3.96
CA VAL A 104 -8.88 -13.47 4.94
C VAL A 104 -9.63 -14.64 5.54
N ALA A 105 -9.39 -14.89 6.82
CA ALA A 105 -9.93 -16.02 7.57
C ALA A 105 -10.30 -15.55 8.99
N ASP A 106 -11.45 -16.00 9.48
CA ASP A 106 -11.96 -15.70 10.82
C ASP A 106 -12.05 -14.20 11.16
N GLY A 107 -12.30 -13.36 10.14
CA GLY A 107 -12.40 -11.90 10.29
C GLY A 107 -11.06 -11.17 10.30
N PHE A 108 -9.95 -11.85 10.03
CA PHE A 108 -8.61 -11.26 9.97
C PHE A 108 -7.98 -11.47 8.60
N LEU A 109 -7.15 -10.51 8.18
CA LEU A 109 -6.23 -10.67 7.05
C LEU A 109 -4.89 -11.19 7.55
N TRP A 110 -4.46 -12.33 7.03
CA TRP A 110 -3.23 -13.00 7.38
C TRP A 110 -2.12 -12.71 6.36
N GLY A 111 -0.95 -12.36 6.88
CA GLY A 111 0.27 -12.28 6.10
C GLY A 111 1.37 -11.41 6.70
N ARG A 112 2.61 -11.70 6.30
CA ARG A 112 3.78 -10.90 6.65
C ARG A 112 3.64 -9.51 6.02
N GLY A 113 3.67 -8.52 6.90
CA GLY A 113 3.52 -7.11 6.55
C GLY A 113 2.10 -6.58 6.72
N ALA A 114 1.12 -7.44 7.07
CA ALA A 114 -0.26 -7.00 7.27
C ALA A 114 -0.36 -5.89 8.34
N ILE A 115 0.28 -6.06 9.50
CA ILE A 115 0.33 -5.03 10.54
C ILE A 115 1.48 -4.04 10.29
N ASP A 116 2.66 -4.53 9.93
CA ASP A 116 3.90 -3.73 9.82
C ASP A 116 4.48 -3.76 8.40
N MET A 117 4.19 -2.76 7.55
CA MET A 117 3.15 -1.72 7.74
C MET A 117 2.24 -1.57 6.51
N LYS A 118 2.07 -2.66 5.75
CA LYS A 118 1.32 -2.64 4.48
C LYS A 118 -0.15 -2.27 4.68
N SER A 119 -0.75 -2.47 5.86
CA SER A 119 -2.12 -2.00 6.15
C SER A 119 -2.22 -0.47 6.17
N GLN A 120 -1.25 0.22 6.78
CA GLN A 120 -1.21 1.68 6.77
C GLN A 120 -1.04 2.18 5.34
N VAL A 121 -0.10 1.61 4.57
CA VAL A 121 0.11 1.97 3.16
C VAL A 121 -1.15 1.76 2.32
N ALA A 122 -1.88 0.66 2.54
CA ALA A 122 -3.15 0.40 1.85
C ALA A 122 -4.22 1.43 2.23
N ALA A 123 -4.35 1.77 3.52
CA ALA A 123 -5.33 2.74 3.98
C ALA A 123 -5.03 4.15 3.46
N GLU A 124 -3.77 4.57 3.47
CA GLU A 124 -3.32 5.85 2.90
C GLU A 124 -3.59 5.92 1.40
N ALA A 125 -3.27 4.85 0.66
CA ALA A 125 -3.49 4.78 -0.78
C ALA A 125 -4.98 4.84 -1.14
N VAL A 126 -5.84 4.09 -0.45
CA VAL A 126 -7.30 4.09 -0.70
C VAL A 126 -7.94 5.41 -0.26
N GLY A 127 -7.52 5.96 0.87
CA GLY A 127 -8.03 7.24 1.37
C GLY A 127 -7.68 8.43 0.47
N ALA A 128 -6.68 8.26 -0.40
CA ALA A 128 -6.27 9.24 -1.39
C ALA A 128 -7.07 9.18 -2.72
N MET A 129 -7.94 8.17 -2.90
CA MET A 129 -8.81 7.98 -4.08
C MET A 129 -10.16 8.70 -3.95
#